data_AF-A0AAW9IT93-F1
#
_entry.id   AF-A0AAW9IT93-F1
#
_cell.length_a   1.000
_cell.length_b   1.000
_cell.length_c   1.000
_cell.angle_alpha   90.00
_cell.angle_beta   90.00
_cell.angle_gamma   90.00
#
_symmetry.space_group_name_H-M   'P 1'
#
loop_
_entity.id
_entity.type
_entity.pdbx_description
1 polymer ?
#
loop_
_entity_poly.entity_id
_entity_poly.type
_entity_poly.pdbx_seq_one_letter_code
_entity_poly.pdbx_strand_id
1 'polypeptide(L)'
;GKDGAISSQYMGPQGLFVAIIVGLLVGEILSRLSKSPKLEIKMPEQVPPAVARTFKILFPIIIVTISFSVANFLLLKVTDGGGIHTLVYNVLQKPLTKLGTSVFSVIVFAVVSNLLWIMGIHGPNTVA
;
A
#
# COMPACT_ATOMS: atom_id res chain seq x y z
N GLY A 1 5.77 -2.56 -19.60
CA GLY A 1 6.70 -3.06 -20.62
C GLY A 1 5.93 -3.28 -21.90
N LYS A 2 6.57 -3.14 -23.07
CA LYS A 2 5.93 -3.27 -24.39
C LYS A 2 5.50 -4.70 -24.75
N ASP A 3 5.68 -5.69 -23.88
CA ASP A 3 5.49 -7.12 -24.22
C ASP A 3 4.67 -7.91 -23.18
N GLY A 4 3.74 -7.28 -22.46
CA GLY A 4 2.96 -7.98 -21.41
C GLY A 4 3.78 -8.41 -20.18
N ALA A 5 5.10 -8.16 -20.19
CA ALA A 5 5.99 -8.37 -19.05
C ALA A 5 5.72 -7.34 -17.94
N ILE A 6 5.67 -7.83 -16.69
CA ILE A 6 5.58 -7.00 -15.49
C ILE A 6 6.89 -6.20 -15.37
N SER A 7 6.78 -4.87 -15.22
CA SER A 7 7.95 -4.03 -14.99
C SER A 7 8.53 -4.32 -13.61
N SER A 8 9.79 -4.75 -13.53
CA SER A 8 10.50 -4.94 -12.26
C SER A 8 10.80 -3.62 -11.54
N GLN A 9 10.64 -2.48 -12.23
CA GLN A 9 10.87 -1.14 -11.68
C GLN A 9 10.14 -0.90 -10.36
N TYR A 10 8.88 -1.31 -10.27
CA TYR A 10 8.04 -1.11 -9.08
C TYR A 10 8.09 -2.29 -8.10
N MET A 11 8.87 -3.33 -8.38
CA MET A 11 9.10 -4.44 -7.46
C MET A 11 10.28 -4.17 -6.52
N GLY A 12 11.02 -3.08 -6.71
CA GLY A 12 12.10 -2.62 -5.83
C GLY A 12 11.68 -1.46 -4.89
N PRO A 13 12.66 -0.71 -4.34
CA PRO A 13 12.42 0.38 -3.39
C PRO A 13 11.45 1.46 -3.90
N GLN A 14 11.42 1.68 -5.21
CA GLN A 14 10.53 2.66 -5.86
C GLN A 14 9.03 2.31 -5.68
N GLY A 15 8.70 1.04 -5.47
CA GLY A 15 7.34 0.58 -5.20
C GLY A 15 6.95 0.58 -3.72
N LEU A 16 7.90 0.76 -2.79
CA LEU A 16 7.68 0.46 -1.37
C LEU A 16 6.57 1.32 -0.75
N PHE A 17 6.59 2.64 -0.97
CA PHE A 17 5.53 3.52 -0.47
C PHE A 17 4.15 3.17 -1.03
N VAL A 18 4.08 2.81 -2.32
CA VAL A 18 2.82 2.38 -2.93
C VAL A 18 2.35 1.08 -2.30
N ALA A 19 3.25 0.12 -2.10
CA ALA A 19 2.94 -1.16 -1.46
C ALA A 19 2.40 -0.98 -0.03
N ILE A 20 3.01 -0.10 0.76
CA ILE A 20 2.55 0.21 2.12
C ILE A 20 1.14 0.83 2.08
N ILE A 21 0.95 1.90 1.31
CA ILE A 21 -0.33 2.63 1.24
C ILE A 21 -1.44 1.72 0.72
N VAL A 22 -1.23 1.09 -0.44
CA VAL A 22 -2.22 0.21 -1.07
C VAL A 22 -2.47 -1.01 -0.21
N GLY A 23 -1.44 -1.63 0.38
CA GLY A 23 -1.58 -2.78 1.26
C GLY A 23 -2.44 -2.48 2.49
N LEU A 24 -2.21 -1.34 3.15
CA LEU A 24 -3.02 -0.91 4.29
C LEU A 24 -4.48 -0.62 3.89
N LEU A 25 -4.68 0.11 2.79
CA LEU A 25 -6.02 0.44 2.31
C LEU A 25 -6.80 -0.81 1.88
N VAL A 26 -6.16 -1.71 1.12
CA VAL A 26 -6.77 -2.98 0.70
C VAL A 26 -7.10 -3.83 1.93
N GLY A 27 -6.17 -3.96 2.88
CA GLY A 27 -6.39 -4.72 4.11
C GLY A 27 -7.60 -4.21 4.91
N GLU A 28 -7.69 -2.88 5.08
CA GLU A 28 -8.79 -2.26 5.82
C GLU A 28 -10.13 -2.38 5.07
N ILE A 29 -10.16 -2.05 3.78
CA ILE A 29 -11.39 -2.08 2.99
C ILE A 29 -11.90 -3.52 2.85
N LEU A 30 -11.02 -4.47 2.54
CA LEU A 30 -11.40 -5.88 2.43
C LEU A 30 -11.91 -6.41 3.76
N SER A 31 -11.23 -6.13 4.88
CA SER A 31 -11.67 -6.52 6.22
C SER A 31 -13.06 -5.99 6.55
N ARG A 32 -13.36 -4.73 6.21
CA ARG A 32 -14.69 -4.13 6.39
C ARG A 32 -15.74 -4.79 5.52
N LEU A 33 -15.47 -4.97 4.23
CA LEU A 33 -16.43 -5.57 3.28
C LEU A 33 -16.71 -7.04 3.58
N SER A 34 -15.70 -7.81 4.01
CA SER A 34 -15.85 -9.22 4.38
C SER A 34 -16.71 -9.45 5.63
N LYS A 35 -16.97 -8.42 6.43
CA LYS A 35 -17.90 -8.48 7.57
C LYS A 35 -19.34 -8.19 7.18
N SER A 36 -19.60 -7.74 5.94
CA SER A 36 -20.95 -7.41 5.49
C SER A 36 -21.75 -8.69 5.18
N PRO A 37 -22.89 -8.94 5.85
CA PRO A 37 -23.73 -10.10 5.57
C PRO A 37 -24.42 -10.03 4.19
N LYS A 38 -24.48 -8.82 3.59
CA LYS A 38 -25.07 -8.62 2.25
C LYS A 38 -24.15 -9.06 1.12
N LEU A 39 -22.85 -9.15 1.37
CA LEU A 39 -21.83 -9.51 0.39
C LEU A 39 -21.36 -10.97 0.55
N GLU A 40 -21.91 -11.68 1.53
CA GLU A 40 -21.55 -13.07 1.83
C GLU A 40 -22.37 -14.04 0.99
N ILE A 41 -21.66 -14.98 0.35
CA ILE A 41 -22.26 -16.17 -0.26
C ILE A 41 -22.32 -17.25 0.82
N LYS A 42 -23.55 -17.63 1.23
CA LYS A 42 -23.78 -18.69 2.20
C LYS A 42 -23.65 -20.06 1.54
N MET A 43 -22.81 -20.92 2.12
CA MET A 43 -22.68 -22.30 1.68
C MET A 43 -23.48 -23.24 2.59
N PRO A 44 -24.01 -24.35 2.04
CA PRO A 44 -24.61 -25.42 2.83
C PRO A 44 -23.61 -26.06 3.82
N GLU A 45 -24.13 -26.70 4.86
CA GLU A 45 -23.32 -27.34 5.91
C GLU A 45 -22.44 -28.50 5.38
N GLN A 46 -22.79 -29.09 4.24
CA GLN A 46 -22.02 -30.16 3.61
C GLN A 46 -20.70 -29.66 2.99
N VAL A 47 -20.52 -28.34 2.81
CA VAL A 47 -19.34 -27.77 2.17
C VAL A 47 -18.21 -27.59 3.18
N PRO A 48 -16.98 -28.08 2.91
CA PRO A 48 -15.84 -27.92 3.80
C PRO A 48 -15.57 -26.45 4.18
N PRO A 49 -15.16 -26.16 5.43
CA PRO A 49 -14.98 -24.78 5.91
C PRO A 49 -14.02 -23.93 5.07
N ALA A 50 -12.97 -24.53 4.52
CA ALA A 50 -11.99 -23.83 3.68
C ALA A 50 -12.64 -23.29 2.39
N VAL A 51 -13.53 -24.06 1.77
CA VAL A 51 -14.24 -23.66 0.54
C VAL A 51 -15.29 -22.60 0.86
N ALA A 52 -16.07 -22.80 1.93
CA ALA A 52 -17.06 -21.82 2.38
C ALA A 52 -16.44 -20.45 2.66
N ARG A 53 -15.25 -20.42 3.28
CA ARG A 53 -14.52 -19.17 3.56
C ARG A 53 -14.13 -18.42 2.29
N THR A 54 -13.66 -19.10 1.26
CA THR A 54 -13.27 -18.47 -0.01
C THR A 54 -14.47 -17.83 -0.71
N PHE A 55 -15.62 -18.51 -0.75
CA PHE A 55 -16.83 -17.97 -1.37
C PHE A 55 -17.47 -16.84 -0.55
N LYS A 56 -17.39 -16.88 0.78
CA LYS A 56 -17.85 -15.79 1.66
C LYS A 56 -17.21 -14.45 1.30
N ILE A 57 -15.93 -14.44 0.92
CA ILE A 57 -15.18 -13.21 0.63
C ILE A 57 -15.10 -12.89 -0.87
N LEU A 58 -15.79 -13.64 -1.74
CA LEU A 58 -15.69 -13.51 -3.19
C LEU A 58 -16.10 -12.10 -3.68
N PHE A 59 -17.30 -11.63 -3.32
CA PHE A 59 -17.74 -10.28 -3.70
C PHE A 59 -16.87 -9.17 -3.11
N PRO A 60 -16.48 -9.20 -1.82
CA PRO A 60 -15.50 -8.27 -1.28
C PRO A 60 -14.19 -8.19 -2.09
N ILE A 61 -13.61 -9.33 -2.49
CA ILE A 61 -12.39 -9.36 -3.31
C ILE A 61 -12.63 -8.72 -4.68
N ILE A 62 -13.73 -9.08 -5.35
CA ILE A 62 -14.07 -8.53 -6.68
C ILE A 62 -14.22 -7.00 -6.59
N ILE A 63 -14.98 -6.50 -5.62
CA ILE A 63 -15.23 -5.06 -5.44
C ILE A 63 -13.91 -4.32 -5.22
N VAL A 64 -13.06 -4.80 -4.31
CA VAL A 64 -11.77 -4.16 -4.02
C VAL A 64 -10.87 -4.18 -5.26
N THR A 65 -10.76 -5.32 -5.93
CA THR A 65 -9.90 -5.48 -7.12
C THR A 65 -10.32 -4.55 -8.24
N ILE A 66 -11.62 -4.52 -8.57
CA ILE A 66 -12.17 -3.64 -9.61
C ILE A 66 -11.99 -2.17 -9.22
N SER A 67 -12.28 -1.81 -7.96
CA SER A 67 -12.16 -0.43 -7.49
C SER A 67 -10.74 0.11 -7.62
N PHE A 68 -9.73 -0.66 -7.18
CA PHE A 68 -8.33 -0.26 -7.33
C PHE A 68 -7.84 -0.28 -8.77
N SER A 69 -8.32 -1.22 -9.59
CA SER A 69 -8.01 -1.28 -11.02
C SER A 69 -8.55 -0.05 -11.76
N VAL A 70 -9.82 0.31 -11.53
CA VAL A 70 -10.46 1.50 -12.11
C VAL A 70 -9.77 2.77 -11.61
N ALA A 71 -9.48 2.87 -10.31
CA ALA A 71 -8.77 4.01 -9.76
C ALA A 71 -7.39 4.20 -10.42
N ASN A 72 -6.60 3.13 -10.55
CA ASN A 72 -5.31 3.21 -11.22
C ASN A 72 -5.45 3.53 -12.72
N PHE A 73 -6.47 2.98 -13.40
CA PHE A 73 -6.76 3.33 -14.79
C PHE A 73 -7.05 4.81 -14.99
N LEU A 74 -7.85 5.42 -14.10
CA LEU A 74 -8.08 6.86 -14.12
C LEU A 74 -6.79 7.64 -13.84
N LEU A 75 -5.97 7.18 -12.88
CA LEU A 75 -4.69 7.80 -12.58
C LEU A 75 -3.73 7.77 -13.76
N LEU A 76 -3.69 6.67 -14.54
CA LEU A 76 -2.86 6.59 -15.75
C LEU A 76 -3.16 7.71 -16.75
N LYS A 77 -4.42 8.18 -16.84
CA LYS A 77 -4.80 9.27 -17.76
C LYS A 77 -4.33 10.65 -17.31
N VAL A 78 -4.17 10.88 -16.01
CA VAL A 78 -3.78 12.19 -15.45
C VAL A 78 -2.31 12.27 -15.06
N THR A 79 -1.57 11.18 -15.20
CA THR A 79 -0.13 11.06 -14.83
C THR A 79 0.74 10.64 -16.02
N ASP A 80 0.31 10.94 -17.24
CA ASP A 80 1.03 10.60 -18.48
C ASP A 80 1.44 9.12 -18.58
N GLY A 81 0.55 8.22 -18.15
CA GLY A 81 0.78 6.77 -18.16
C GLY A 81 1.56 6.23 -16.95
N GLY A 82 1.86 7.08 -15.96
CA GLY A 82 2.63 6.72 -14.77
C GLY A 82 1.84 6.08 -13.62
N GLY A 83 0.53 6.30 -13.57
CA GLY A 83 -0.41 5.70 -12.62
C GLY A 83 -0.17 6.12 -11.16
N ILE A 84 -0.61 5.26 -10.24
CA ILE A 84 -0.44 5.48 -8.80
C ILE A 84 1.03 5.67 -8.39
N HIS A 85 1.96 4.99 -9.06
CA HIS A 85 3.38 5.08 -8.75
C HIS A 85 3.93 6.48 -8.98
N THR A 86 3.53 7.14 -10.06
CA THR A 86 3.99 8.51 -10.36
C THR A 86 3.36 9.53 -9.41
N LEU A 87 2.09 9.34 -9.05
CA LEU A 87 1.43 10.19 -8.06
C LEU A 87 2.12 10.11 -6.69
N VAL A 88 2.35 8.90 -6.19
CA VAL A 88 3.02 8.68 -4.90
C VAL A 88 4.47 9.17 -4.96
N TYR A 89 5.17 8.97 -6.08
CA TYR A 89 6.51 9.48 -6.27
C TYR A 89 6.57 11.01 -6.15
N ASN A 90 5.71 11.72 -6.89
CA ASN A 90 5.74 13.18 -6.94
C ASN A 90 5.30 13.83 -5.62
N VAL A 91 4.29 13.27 -4.96
CA VAL A 91 3.68 13.86 -3.75
C VAL A 91 4.42 13.48 -2.48
N LEU A 92 4.93 12.24 -2.38
CA LEU A 92 5.53 11.73 -1.15
C LEU A 92 7.02 11.40 -1.31
N GLN A 93 7.39 10.54 -2.26
CA GLN A 93 8.77 10.04 -2.30
C GLN A 93 9.76 11.18 -2.61
N LYS A 94 9.50 11.99 -3.63
CA LYS A 94 10.38 13.09 -4.06
C LYS A 94 10.68 14.12 -2.95
N PRO A 95 9.69 14.68 -2.22
CA PRO A 95 9.98 15.60 -1.13
C PRO A 95 10.71 14.91 0.03
N LEU A 96 10.34 13.67 0.38
CA LEU A 96 11.01 12.92 1.45
C LEU A 96 12.47 12.61 1.10
N THR A 97 12.76 12.20 -0.14
CA THR A 97 14.13 12.01 -0.62
C THR A 97 14.92 13.31 -0.57
N LYS A 98 14.32 14.44 -0.95
CA LYS A 98 14.97 15.77 -0.84
C LYS A 98 15.29 16.15 0.60
N LEU A 99 14.43 15.77 1.56
CA LEU A 99 14.73 15.95 2.98
C LEU A 99 15.88 15.03 3.41
N GLY A 100 15.86 13.75 3.02
CA GLY A 100 16.90 12.79 3.38
C GLY A 100 18.31 13.13 2.86
N THR A 101 18.42 13.87 1.75
CA THR A 101 19.72 14.28 1.18
C THR A 101 20.21 15.63 1.69
N SER A 102 19.39 16.38 2.42
CA SER A 102 19.79 17.67 3.00
C SER A 102 20.63 17.46 4.26
N VAL A 103 21.85 17.99 4.28
CA VAL A 103 22.76 17.92 5.44
C VAL A 103 22.09 18.42 6.70
N PHE A 104 21.34 19.53 6.61
CA PHE A 104 20.61 20.08 7.74
C PHE A 104 19.56 19.09 8.29
N SER A 105 18.77 18.48 7.41
CA SER A 105 17.76 17.50 7.81
C SER A 105 18.39 16.25 8.45
N VAL A 106 19.51 15.78 7.91
CA VAL A 106 20.25 14.63 8.47
C VAL A 106 20.74 14.93 9.89
N ILE A 107 21.28 16.12 10.12
CA ILE A 107 21.70 16.56 11.47
C ILE A 107 20.50 16.62 12.43
N VAL A 108 19.37 17.19 11.99
CA VAL A 108 18.14 17.25 12.79
C VAL A 108 17.66 15.84 13.16
N PHE A 109 17.61 14.91 12.19
CA PHE A 109 17.22 13.52 12.47
C PHE A 109 18.19 12.81 13.43
N ALA A 110 19.50 13.08 13.33
CA ALA A 110 20.48 12.55 14.26
C ALA A 110 20.25 13.07 15.70
N VAL A 111 19.95 14.35 15.87
CA VAL A 111 19.63 14.93 17.18
C VAL A 111 18.35 14.32 17.76
N VAL A 112 17.28 14.22 16.95
CA VAL A 112 16.02 13.58 17.36
C VAL A 112 16.24 12.13 17.78
N SER A 113 17.02 11.37 17.01
CA SER A 113 17.37 9.99 17.33
C SER A 113 18.06 9.85 18.69
N ASN A 114 19.02 10.73 19.00
CA ASN A 114 19.70 10.74 20.29
C ASN A 114 18.78 11.19 21.45
N LEU A 115 17.87 12.13 21.21
CA LEU A 115 16.87 12.54 22.22
C LEU A 115 15.89 11.40 22.55
N LEU A 116 15.42 10.68 21.52
CA LEU A 116 14.60 9.47 21.71
C LEU A 116 15.36 8.41 22.50
N TRP A 117 16.65 8.26 22.25
CA TRP A 117 17.50 7.33 22.98
C TRP A 117 17.59 7.67 24.48
N ILE A 118 17.72 8.95 24.83
CA ILE A 118 17.69 9.40 26.23
C ILE A 118 16.35 9.06 26.90
N MET A 119 15.24 9.05 26.15
CA MET A 119 13.92 8.64 26.64
C MET A 119 13.71 7.11 26.64
N GLY A 120 14.74 6.31 26.33
CA GLY A 120 14.66 4.85 26.28
C GLY A 120 14.04 4.27 25.00
N ILE A 121 13.79 5.11 23.99
CA ILE A 121 13.31 4.68 22.66
C ILE A 121 14.53 4.50 21.76
N HIS A 122 14.65 3.34 21.10
CA HIS A 122 15.77 3.07 20.21
C HIS A 122 15.69 3.94 18.93
N GLY A 123 16.19 5.17 19.01
CA GLY A 123 16.11 6.23 17.99
C GLY A 123 16.41 5.77 16.57
N PRO A 124 17.50 5.01 16.32
CA PRO A 124 17.79 4.49 14.98
C PRO A 124 16.69 3.61 14.37
N ASN A 125 15.88 2.91 15.17
CA ASN A 125 14.80 2.06 14.65
C ASN A 125 13.49 2.84 14.46
N THR A 126 13.38 4.02 15.08
CA THR A 126 12.16 4.85 15.06
C THR A 126 12.24 5.97 14.04
N VAL A 127 13.45 6.46 13.77
CA VAL A 127 13.70 7.61 12.87
C VAL A 127 14.20 7.16 11.48
N ALA A 128 14.69 5.92 11.34
CA ALA A 128 15.12 5.36 10.06
C ALA A 128 13.97 4.95 9.14
#